data_AF-A0AAP1RCD1-F1
#
_entry.id   AF-A0AAP1RCD1-F1
#
_cell.length_a   1.000
_cell.length_b   1.000
_cell.length_c   1.000
_cell.angle_alpha   90.00
_cell.angle_beta   90.00
_cell.angle_gamma   90.00
#
_symmetry.space_group_name_H-M   'P 1'
#
loop_
_entity.id
_entity.type
_entity.pdbx_description
1 polymer ?
#
loop_
_entity_poly.entity_id
_entity_poly.type
_entity_poly.pdbx_seq_one_letter_code
_entity_poly.pdbx_strand_id
1 'polypeptide(L)'
;VEYHPLITPRVGNQAVIFDVDGVLTTPGGDDLLRRRLREHWLGWLMQTRARQPLNGLILTLDLPDLLTADKSRRETLVQNLRQQLQEIRQSLHCRLPVYVVLTRLDLLNGFAALFHSLDKKDRDAILGVTFTRRAHESDGWRSELGAFWQTWVQQVNLALSDLVLAQTGAAPRSAVFSFSRQMQGTGEIVTALLAALLD
;
A
#
# COMPACT_ATOMS: atom_id res chain seq x y z
N VAL A 1 -22.36 23.63 7.10
CA VAL A 1 -21.10 23.31 6.38
C VAL A 1 -20.24 22.51 7.35
N GLU A 2 -20.12 21.20 7.14
CA GLU A 2 -19.28 20.34 8.00
C GLU A 2 -17.81 20.58 7.66
N TYR A 3 -17.06 21.11 8.63
CA TYR A 3 -15.62 21.27 8.51
C TYR A 3 -14.95 19.89 8.55
N HIS A 4 -14.35 19.48 7.44
CA HIS A 4 -13.55 18.27 7.36
C HIS A 4 -12.07 18.64 7.49
N PRO A 5 -11.40 18.29 8.61
CA PRO A 5 -9.98 18.59 8.78
C PRO A 5 -9.15 17.81 7.76
N LEU A 6 -8.27 18.51 7.04
CA LEU A 6 -7.39 17.91 6.04
C LEU A 6 -6.27 17.06 6.65
N ILE A 7 -6.01 17.22 7.95
CA ILE A 7 -5.06 16.41 8.71
C ILE A 7 -5.74 16.03 10.02
N THR A 8 -5.97 14.74 10.22
CA THR A 8 -6.64 14.20 11.40
C THR A 8 -5.67 13.35 12.23
N PRO A 9 -5.29 13.78 13.44
CA PRO A 9 -4.50 12.94 14.33
C PRO A 9 -5.38 11.82 14.93
N ARG A 10 -4.90 10.58 14.84
CA ARG A 10 -5.43 9.39 15.50
C ARG A 10 -4.45 8.98 16.59
N VAL A 11 -4.87 9.02 17.84
CA VAL A 11 -4.03 8.68 19.00
C VAL A 11 -4.38 7.27 19.48
N GLY A 12 -3.38 6.39 19.50
CA GLY A 12 -3.47 5.08 20.11
C GLY A 12 -2.56 4.95 21.34
N ASN A 13 -2.56 3.77 21.96
CA ASN A 13 -1.80 3.52 23.19
C ASN A 13 -0.27 3.61 23.00
N GLN A 14 0.23 3.37 21.77
CA GLN A 14 1.67 3.30 21.48
C GLN A 14 2.10 4.15 20.28
N ALA A 15 1.14 4.74 19.55
CA ALA A 15 1.43 5.47 18.32
C ALA A 15 0.41 6.60 18.09
N VAL A 16 0.87 7.63 17.39
CA VAL A 16 0.00 8.67 16.82
C VAL A 16 0.13 8.59 15.31
N ILE A 17 -0.99 8.44 14.62
CA ILE A 17 -1.06 8.42 13.15
C ILE A 17 -1.70 9.72 12.70
N PHE A 18 -1.04 10.43 11.79
CA PHE A 18 -1.66 11.58 11.12
C PHE A 18 -2.26 11.10 9.81
N ASP A 19 -3.59 11.08 9.77
CA ASP A 19 -4.35 10.81 8.56
C ASP A 19 -4.40 12.09 7.73
N VAL A 20 -3.78 12.08 6.56
CA VAL A 20 -3.63 13.25 5.69
C VAL A 20 -4.53 13.05 4.48
N ASP A 21 -5.41 14.02 4.25
CA ASP A 21 -6.30 14.02 3.10
C ASP A 21 -5.49 14.01 1.79
N GLY A 22 -5.85 13.13 0.86
CA GLY A 22 -5.16 12.98 -0.43
C GLY A 22 -5.12 14.28 -1.26
N VAL A 23 -6.03 15.23 -1.01
CA VAL A 23 -5.98 16.54 -1.66
C VAL A 23 -4.76 17.36 -1.23
N LEU A 24 -4.23 17.14 -0.02
CA LEU A 24 -2.96 17.76 0.39
C LEU A 24 -1.73 17.13 -0.26
N THR A 25 -1.87 15.92 -0.79
CA THR A 25 -0.79 15.13 -1.41
C THR A 25 -0.84 15.13 -2.94
N THR A 26 -1.83 15.76 -3.56
CA THR A 26 -1.97 15.78 -5.03
C THR A 26 -1.14 16.93 -5.63
N PRO A 27 -0.14 16.67 -6.49
CA PRO A 27 0.53 17.72 -7.24
C PRO A 27 -0.39 18.26 -8.34
N GLY A 28 -0.50 19.58 -8.45
CA GLY A 28 -1.16 20.21 -9.61
C GLY A 28 -2.48 20.94 -9.35
N GLY A 29 -2.93 21.06 -8.09
CA GLY A 29 -3.96 22.02 -7.73
C GLY A 29 -3.32 23.34 -7.27
N ASP A 30 -3.67 24.44 -7.92
CA ASP A 30 -3.19 25.82 -7.76
C ASP A 30 -3.50 26.47 -6.39
N ASP A 31 -3.54 25.66 -5.33
CA ASP A 31 -3.97 26.09 -4.01
C ASP A 31 -2.75 26.31 -3.12
N LEU A 32 -2.15 27.50 -3.26
CA LEU A 32 -1.10 28.04 -2.40
C LEU A 32 -1.37 27.79 -0.91
N LEU A 33 -2.65 27.77 -0.49
CA LEU A 33 -3.05 27.50 0.88
C LEU A 33 -2.73 26.06 1.30
N ARG A 34 -3.00 25.06 0.44
CA ARG A 34 -2.72 23.65 0.74
C ARG A 34 -1.23 23.38 0.86
N ARG A 35 -0.44 23.97 -0.04
CA ARG A 35 1.01 23.90 0.02
C ARG A 35 1.54 24.51 1.32
N ARG A 36 1.08 25.72 1.67
CA ARG A 36 1.47 26.40 2.92
C ARG A 36 1.04 25.62 4.16
N LEU A 37 -0.16 25.04 4.16
CA LEU A 37 -0.65 24.22 5.27
C LEU A 37 0.24 23.01 5.48
N ARG A 38 0.62 22.32 4.40
CA ARG A 38 1.52 21.17 4.43
C ARG A 38 2.92 21.56 4.91
N GLU A 39 3.51 22.62 4.36
CA GLU A 39 4.82 23.14 4.80
C GLU A 39 4.80 23.54 6.28
N HIS A 40 3.74 24.24 6.72
CA HIS A 40 3.56 24.65 8.11
C HIS A 40 3.45 23.44 9.05
N TRP A 41 2.66 22.44 8.66
CA TRP A 41 2.48 21.21 9.45
C TRP A 41 3.79 20.41 9.56
N LEU A 42 4.53 20.24 8.47
CA LEU A 42 5.84 19.58 8.49
C LEU A 42 6.84 20.35 9.35
N GLY A 43 6.85 21.70 9.27
CA GLY A 43 7.66 22.55 10.14
C GLY A 43 7.28 22.42 11.62
N TRP A 44 6.00 22.36 11.93
CA TRP A 44 5.49 22.13 13.29
C TRP A 44 5.93 20.76 13.85
N LEU A 45 5.92 19.71 13.02
CA LEU A 45 6.43 18.39 13.40
C LEU A 45 7.93 18.43 13.74
N MET A 46 8.72 19.17 12.96
CA MET A 46 10.15 19.34 13.24
C MET A 46 10.41 20.11 14.53
N GLN A 47 9.63 21.15 14.82
CA GLN A 47 9.77 21.92 16.06
C GLN A 47 9.38 21.07 17.29
N THR A 48 8.30 20.30 17.17
CA THR A 48 7.76 19.50 18.28
C THR A 48 8.57 18.22 18.52
N ARG A 49 9.10 17.60 17.45
CA ARG A 49 9.86 16.33 17.50
C ARG A 49 11.19 16.45 16.76
N ALA A 50 12.05 17.37 17.20
CA ALA A 50 13.32 17.72 16.54
C ALA A 50 14.27 16.55 16.20
N ARG A 51 14.29 15.47 17.01
CA ARG A 51 15.19 14.31 16.76
C ARG A 51 14.61 13.29 15.77
N GLN A 52 13.29 13.13 15.75
CA GLN A 52 12.60 12.18 14.88
C GLN A 52 11.17 12.68 14.62
N PRO A 53 11.00 13.57 13.62
CA PRO A 53 9.71 14.20 13.34
C PRO A 53 8.61 13.17 13.04
N LEU A 54 8.96 12.15 12.26
CA LEU A 54 8.12 11.01 11.92
C LEU A 54 8.88 9.70 12.09
N ASN A 55 8.16 8.63 12.40
CA ASN A 55 8.70 7.28 12.53
C ASN A 55 8.66 6.50 11.21
N GLY A 56 7.76 6.88 10.30
CA GLY A 56 7.58 6.27 8.99
C GLY A 56 6.43 6.93 8.23
N LEU A 57 6.25 6.52 6.98
CA LEU A 57 5.17 6.97 6.10
C LEU A 57 4.36 5.74 5.67
N ILE A 58 3.04 5.85 5.66
CA ILE A 58 2.15 4.81 5.15
C ILE A 58 1.56 5.33 3.84
N LEU A 59 1.86 4.65 2.74
CA LEU A 59 1.29 4.92 1.43
C LEU A 59 0.19 3.91 1.16
N THR A 60 -1.05 4.36 1.17
CA THR A 60 -2.20 3.53 0.83
C THR A 60 -2.48 3.63 -0.67
N LEU A 61 -2.46 2.50 -1.36
CA LEU A 61 -2.77 2.41 -2.78
C LEU A 61 -4.02 1.59 -2.98
N ASP A 62 -4.89 2.03 -3.87
CA ASP A 62 -6.06 1.26 -4.27
C ASP A 62 -5.65 0.14 -5.22
N LEU A 63 -5.85 -1.11 -4.81
CA LEU A 63 -5.48 -2.23 -5.65
C LEU A 63 -6.32 -2.30 -6.95
N PRO A 64 -7.66 -2.28 -6.91
CA PRO A 64 -8.46 -2.28 -8.13
C PRO A 64 -8.14 -1.13 -9.10
N ASP A 65 -7.95 0.11 -8.62
CA ASP A 65 -7.53 1.21 -9.50
C ASP A 65 -6.14 0.94 -10.09
N LEU A 66 -5.20 0.41 -9.30
CA LEU A 66 -3.86 0.06 -9.80
C LEU A 66 -3.89 -1.03 -10.88
N LEU A 67 -4.79 -2.02 -10.75
CA LEU A 67 -4.97 -3.10 -11.72
C LEU A 67 -5.66 -2.66 -13.01
N THR A 68 -6.57 -1.68 -12.92
CA THR A 68 -7.36 -1.20 -14.06
C THR A 68 -6.78 0.06 -14.71
N ALA A 69 -5.82 0.72 -14.06
CA ALA A 69 -5.13 1.87 -14.58
C ALA A 69 -4.33 1.53 -15.85
N ASP A 70 -4.49 2.39 -16.85
CA ASP A 70 -3.68 2.34 -18.06
C ASP A 70 -2.23 2.79 -17.79
N LYS A 71 -1.38 2.71 -18.80
CA LYS A 71 0.03 3.08 -18.67
C LYS A 71 0.21 4.54 -18.23
N SER A 72 -0.54 5.46 -18.82
CA SER A 72 -0.43 6.90 -18.53
C SER A 72 -0.84 7.24 -17.10
N ARG A 73 -1.94 6.65 -16.61
CA ARG A 73 -2.40 6.86 -15.23
C ARG A 73 -1.42 6.27 -14.22
N ARG A 74 -0.82 5.12 -14.51
CA ARG A 74 0.23 4.53 -13.64
C ARG A 74 1.49 5.39 -13.59
N GLU A 75 1.94 5.91 -14.73
CA GLU A 75 3.09 6.83 -14.78
C GLU A 75 2.80 8.09 -13.97
N THR A 76 1.61 8.68 -14.13
CA THR A 76 1.18 9.86 -13.37
C THR A 76 1.13 9.57 -11.86
N LEU A 77 0.58 8.41 -11.46
CA LEU A 77 0.55 7.96 -10.07
C LEU A 77 1.97 7.89 -9.48
N VAL A 78 2.90 7.22 -10.18
CA VAL A 78 4.29 7.09 -9.73
C VAL A 78 4.95 8.46 -9.60
N GLN A 79 4.83 9.33 -10.61
CA GLN A 79 5.43 10.66 -10.56
C GLN A 79 4.91 11.46 -9.37
N ASN A 80 3.59 11.42 -9.13
CA ASN A 80 2.98 12.09 -8.00
C ASN A 80 3.50 11.56 -6.66
N LEU A 81 3.55 10.23 -6.48
CA LEU A 81 4.06 9.60 -5.26
C LEU A 81 5.54 9.94 -5.02
N ARG A 82 6.38 9.89 -6.05
CA ARG A 82 7.80 10.26 -5.97
C ARG A 82 7.97 11.71 -5.54
N GLN A 83 7.25 12.62 -6.17
CA GLN A 83 7.29 14.03 -5.84
C GLN A 83 6.90 14.26 -4.37
N GLN A 84 5.82 13.62 -3.90
CA GLN A 84 5.39 13.73 -2.51
C GLN A 84 6.43 13.19 -1.52
N LEU A 85 6.98 12.01 -1.78
CA LEU A 85 8.04 11.43 -0.95
C LEU A 85 9.28 12.33 -0.91
N GLN A 86 9.66 12.91 -2.04
CA GLN A 86 10.79 13.82 -2.14
C GLN A 86 10.54 15.13 -1.37
N GLU A 87 9.36 15.73 -1.49
CA GLU A 87 8.96 16.95 -0.77
C GLU A 87 8.98 16.73 0.75
N ILE A 88 8.43 15.60 1.22
CA ILE A 88 8.47 15.24 2.65
C ILE A 88 9.90 15.03 3.13
N ARG A 89 10.73 14.31 2.34
CA ARG A 89 12.14 14.07 2.66
C ARG A 89 12.95 15.37 2.74
N GLN A 90 12.71 16.30 1.80
CA GLN A 90 13.35 17.61 1.78
C GLN A 90 12.93 18.46 2.97
N SER A 91 11.66 18.45 3.32
CA SER A 91 11.12 19.24 4.44
C SER A 91 11.61 18.73 5.79
N LEU A 92 11.62 17.41 6.00
CA LEU A 92 11.96 16.82 7.31
C LEU A 92 13.45 16.50 7.48
N HIS A 93 14.26 16.63 6.43
CA HIS A 93 15.69 16.32 6.40
C HIS A 93 16.06 14.93 6.96
N CYS A 94 15.16 13.95 6.86
CA CYS A 94 15.37 12.59 7.37
C CYS A 94 14.95 11.53 6.35
N ARG A 95 15.56 10.35 6.45
CA ARG A 95 15.15 9.15 5.69
C ARG A 95 14.15 8.38 6.53
N LEU A 96 12.92 8.29 6.04
CA LEU A 96 11.81 7.60 6.71
C LEU A 96 11.57 6.25 6.05
N PRO A 97 11.28 5.19 6.81
CA PRO A 97 10.75 3.96 6.24
C PRO A 97 9.37 4.24 5.62
N VAL A 98 9.14 3.73 4.42
CA VAL A 98 7.88 3.85 3.69
C VAL A 98 7.21 2.49 3.65
N TYR A 99 5.98 2.42 4.16
CA TYR A 99 5.13 1.23 4.16
C TYR A 99 4.10 1.38 3.06
N VAL A 100 4.14 0.52 2.05
CA VAL A 100 3.13 0.49 0.98
C VAL A 100 2.04 -0.49 1.36
N VAL A 101 0.80 -0.01 1.47
CA VAL A 101 -0.37 -0.79 1.83
C VAL A 101 -1.31 -0.82 0.63
N LEU A 102 -1.52 -2.01 0.07
CA LEU A 102 -2.53 -2.24 -0.97
C LEU A 102 -3.88 -2.41 -0.28
N THR A 103 -4.79 -1.47 -0.54
CA THR A 103 -6.13 -1.41 0.05
C THR A 103 -7.18 -1.94 -0.91
N ARG A 104 -8.39 -2.18 -0.39
CA ARG A 104 -9.55 -2.61 -1.16
C ARG A 104 -9.38 -3.94 -1.90
N LEU A 105 -8.65 -4.86 -1.28
CA LEU A 105 -8.50 -6.25 -1.76
C LEU A 105 -9.85 -6.96 -1.85
N ASP A 106 -10.81 -6.55 -1.02
CA ASP A 106 -12.16 -7.09 -0.91
C ASP A 106 -13.04 -6.84 -2.14
N LEU A 107 -12.71 -5.81 -2.93
CA LEU A 107 -13.40 -5.52 -4.19
C LEU A 107 -12.98 -6.45 -5.33
N LEU A 108 -11.95 -7.27 -5.15
CA LEU A 108 -11.52 -8.23 -6.17
C LEU A 108 -12.48 -9.41 -6.27
N ASN A 109 -12.78 -9.81 -7.50
CA ASN A 109 -13.66 -10.95 -7.75
C ASN A 109 -13.08 -12.23 -7.14
N GLY A 110 -13.85 -12.86 -6.25
CA GLY A 110 -13.46 -14.08 -5.55
C GLY A 110 -12.79 -13.89 -4.19
N PHE A 111 -12.52 -12.66 -3.76
CA PHE A 111 -11.95 -12.39 -2.43
C PHE A 111 -12.82 -12.97 -1.32
N ALA A 112 -14.14 -12.71 -1.35
CA ALA A 112 -15.04 -13.19 -0.30
C ALA A 112 -15.03 -14.71 -0.18
N ALA A 113 -15.03 -15.44 -1.30
CA ALA A 113 -14.99 -16.90 -1.30
C ALA A 113 -13.68 -17.45 -0.72
N LEU A 114 -12.55 -16.83 -1.04
CA LEU A 114 -11.25 -17.17 -0.45
C LEU A 114 -11.21 -16.84 1.05
N PHE A 115 -11.63 -15.63 1.43
CA PHE A 115 -11.55 -15.18 2.82
C PHE A 115 -12.39 -16.05 3.77
N HIS A 116 -13.55 -16.54 3.31
CA HIS A 116 -14.36 -17.49 4.07
C HIS A 116 -13.72 -18.86 4.22
N SER A 117 -12.87 -19.28 3.27
CA SER A 117 -12.19 -20.58 3.32
C SER A 117 -10.97 -20.59 4.23
N LEU A 118 -10.36 -19.43 4.48
CA LEU A 118 -9.24 -19.31 5.40
C LEU A 118 -9.68 -19.61 6.82
N ASP A 119 -8.83 -20.31 7.57
CA ASP A 119 -9.05 -20.52 9.00
C ASP A 119 -8.76 -19.23 9.79
N LYS A 120 -9.04 -19.24 11.11
CA LYS A 120 -8.82 -18.05 11.94
C LYS A 120 -7.34 -17.63 11.96
N LYS A 121 -6.42 -18.60 11.97
CA LYS A 121 -4.99 -18.34 12.07
C LYS A 121 -4.46 -17.66 10.81
N ASP A 122 -4.92 -18.10 9.65
CA ASP A 122 -4.56 -17.54 8.34
C ASP A 122 -5.17 -16.16 8.13
N ARG A 123 -6.37 -15.90 8.66
CA ARG A 123 -6.97 -14.55 8.66
C ARG A 123 -6.24 -13.56 9.55
N ASP A 124 -5.72 -14.03 10.69
CA ASP A 124 -4.94 -13.22 11.64
C ASP A 124 -3.46 -13.07 11.21
N ALA A 125 -3.02 -13.79 10.16
CA ALA A 125 -1.66 -13.75 9.66
C ALA A 125 -1.36 -12.41 8.97
N ILE A 126 -0.13 -11.92 9.15
CA ILE A 126 0.33 -10.71 8.47
C ILE A 126 0.52 -11.01 6.99
N LEU A 127 -0.28 -10.35 6.15
CA LEU A 127 -0.13 -10.40 4.69
C LEU A 127 0.81 -9.28 4.23
N GLY A 128 2.09 -9.61 4.02
CA GLY A 128 3.05 -8.69 3.45
C GLY A 128 4.50 -9.13 3.64
N VAL A 129 5.42 -8.28 3.18
CA VAL A 129 6.86 -8.46 3.32
C VAL A 129 7.48 -7.20 3.90
N THR A 130 8.39 -7.36 4.86
CA THR A 130 9.24 -6.27 5.34
C THR A 130 10.62 -6.45 4.74
N PHE A 131 11.05 -5.48 3.94
CA PHE A 131 12.32 -5.58 3.24
C PHE A 131 13.52 -5.46 4.19
N THR A 132 14.60 -6.16 3.88
CA THR A 132 15.86 -5.99 4.63
C THR A 132 16.41 -4.57 4.50
N ARG A 133 17.14 -4.12 5.52
CA ARG A 133 17.74 -2.78 5.51
C ARG A 133 18.69 -2.66 4.32
N ARG A 134 18.49 -1.61 3.51
CA ARG A 134 19.25 -1.34 2.27
C ARG A 134 19.01 -2.37 1.14
N ALA A 135 17.92 -3.13 1.18
CA ALA A 135 17.53 -3.99 0.06
C ALA A 135 17.38 -3.23 -1.28
N HIS A 136 17.06 -1.94 -1.23
CA HIS A 136 17.02 -1.06 -2.40
C HIS A 136 18.41 -0.80 -3.04
N GLU A 137 19.51 -0.95 -2.31
CA GLU A 137 20.87 -0.68 -2.82
C GLU A 137 21.45 -1.87 -3.61
N SER A 138 20.90 -3.07 -3.42
CA SER A 138 21.43 -4.34 -3.98
C SER A 138 20.41 -5.12 -4.80
N ASP A 139 19.28 -4.50 -5.17
CA ASP A 139 18.14 -5.16 -5.81
C ASP A 139 17.53 -6.35 -5.05
N GLY A 140 17.98 -6.61 -3.81
CA GLY A 140 17.49 -7.69 -2.95
C GLY A 140 16.00 -7.61 -2.66
N TRP A 141 15.42 -6.39 -2.69
CA TRP A 141 13.99 -6.18 -2.51
C TRP A 141 13.14 -6.90 -3.57
N ARG A 142 13.63 -7.02 -4.81
CA ARG A 142 12.93 -7.76 -5.89
C ARG A 142 12.86 -9.24 -5.57
N SER A 143 13.95 -9.80 -5.05
CA SER A 143 14.02 -11.21 -4.64
C SER A 143 13.12 -11.47 -3.44
N GLU A 144 13.15 -10.60 -2.43
CA GLU A 144 12.30 -10.72 -1.24
C GLU A 144 10.81 -10.59 -1.58
N LEU A 145 10.44 -9.65 -2.45
CA LEU A 145 9.07 -9.49 -2.95
C LEU A 145 8.63 -10.71 -3.77
N GLY A 146 9.49 -11.20 -4.66
CA GLY A 146 9.23 -12.38 -5.47
C GLY A 146 9.04 -13.63 -4.61
N ALA A 147 9.88 -13.84 -3.60
CA ALA A 147 9.75 -14.95 -2.65
C ALA A 147 8.42 -14.87 -1.88
N PHE A 148 8.07 -13.69 -1.37
CA PHE A 148 6.77 -13.47 -0.73
C PHE A 148 5.61 -13.81 -1.68
N TRP A 149 5.65 -13.33 -2.93
CA TRP A 149 4.57 -13.57 -3.90
C TRP A 149 4.43 -15.05 -4.23
N GLN A 150 5.55 -15.75 -4.40
CA GLN A 150 5.55 -17.20 -4.64
C GLN A 150 4.93 -17.96 -3.47
N THR A 151 5.33 -17.66 -2.23
CA THR A 151 4.76 -18.28 -1.04
C THR A 151 3.26 -17.99 -0.93
N TRP A 152 2.85 -16.74 -1.17
CA TRP A 152 1.45 -16.37 -1.08
C TRP A 152 0.58 -17.05 -2.13
N VAL A 153 1.03 -17.08 -3.39
CA VAL A 153 0.33 -17.81 -4.47
C VAL A 153 0.26 -19.30 -4.17
N GLN A 154 1.31 -19.90 -3.61
CA GLN A 154 1.28 -21.30 -3.16
C GLN A 154 0.24 -21.54 -2.06
N GLN A 155 0.17 -20.66 -1.06
CA GLN A 155 -0.84 -20.75 0.01
C GLN A 155 -2.25 -20.63 -0.54
N VAL A 156 -2.51 -19.69 -1.46
CA VAL A 156 -3.81 -19.54 -2.13
C VAL A 156 -4.16 -20.79 -2.95
N ASN A 157 -3.18 -21.38 -3.64
CA ASN A 157 -3.39 -22.61 -4.42
C ASN A 157 -3.68 -23.84 -3.53
N LEU A 158 -3.06 -23.93 -2.35
CA LEU A 158 -3.37 -24.98 -1.37
C LEU A 158 -4.79 -24.81 -0.80
N ALA A 159 -5.16 -23.58 -0.42
CA ALA A 159 -6.52 -23.27 0.04
C ALA A 159 -7.58 -23.55 -1.05
N LEU A 160 -7.23 -23.34 -2.32
CA LEU A 160 -8.03 -23.73 -3.48
C LEU A 160 -8.23 -25.24 -3.55
N SER A 161 -7.18 -26.05 -3.37
CA SER A 161 -7.28 -27.51 -3.38
C SER A 161 -8.20 -28.04 -2.29
N ASP A 162 -8.09 -27.51 -1.07
CA ASP A 162 -8.97 -27.88 0.05
C ASP A 162 -10.43 -27.48 -0.21
N LEU A 163 -10.64 -26.31 -0.81
CA LEU A 163 -11.96 -25.85 -1.25
C LEU A 163 -12.60 -26.72 -2.33
N VAL A 164 -11.81 -27.22 -3.28
CA VAL A 164 -12.29 -28.15 -4.33
C VAL A 164 -12.82 -29.44 -3.71
N LEU A 165 -12.20 -29.91 -2.62
CA LEU A 165 -12.61 -31.11 -1.89
C LEU A 165 -13.81 -30.85 -0.97
N ALA A 166 -13.92 -29.66 -0.38
CA ALA A 166 -14.95 -29.32 0.61
C ALA A 166 -16.28 -28.82 0.01
N GLN A 167 -16.29 -28.18 -1.17
CA GLN A 167 -17.50 -27.59 -1.76
C GLN A 167 -17.95 -28.30 -3.05
N THR A 168 -19.20 -28.78 -3.07
CA THR A 168 -19.84 -29.49 -4.19
C THR A 168 -20.37 -28.58 -5.31
N GLY A 169 -20.15 -27.26 -5.27
CA GLY A 169 -20.64 -26.28 -6.26
C GLY A 169 -19.58 -25.77 -7.24
N ALA A 170 -19.97 -25.48 -8.49
CA ALA A 170 -19.08 -24.97 -9.54
C ALA A 170 -18.76 -23.46 -9.43
N ALA A 171 -19.66 -22.65 -8.86
CA ALA A 171 -19.53 -21.19 -8.78
C ALA A 171 -18.47 -20.68 -7.78
N PRO A 172 -18.28 -21.28 -6.58
CA PRO A 172 -17.21 -20.89 -5.67
C PRO A 172 -15.82 -21.15 -6.27
N ARG A 173 -15.69 -22.21 -7.09
CA ARG A 173 -14.42 -22.63 -7.69
C ARG A 173 -13.92 -21.64 -8.74
N SER A 174 -14.80 -21.18 -9.63
CA SER A 174 -14.44 -20.20 -10.66
C SER A 174 -14.07 -18.84 -10.04
N ALA A 175 -14.74 -18.45 -8.95
CA ALA A 175 -14.45 -17.20 -8.25
C ALA A 175 -13.06 -17.18 -7.61
N VAL A 176 -12.70 -18.22 -6.85
CA VAL A 176 -11.36 -18.27 -6.21
C VAL A 176 -10.25 -18.46 -7.25
N PHE A 177 -10.51 -19.19 -8.34
CA PHE A 177 -9.57 -19.27 -9.46
C PHE A 177 -9.35 -17.90 -10.12
N SER A 178 -10.42 -17.12 -10.33
CA SER A 178 -10.33 -15.75 -10.84
C SER A 178 -9.52 -14.86 -9.89
N PHE A 179 -9.71 -14.98 -8.57
CA PHE A 179 -8.94 -14.24 -7.58
C PHE A 179 -7.44 -14.57 -7.66
N SER A 180 -7.08 -15.87 -7.68
CA SER A 180 -5.68 -16.31 -7.79
C SER A 180 -5.00 -15.72 -9.04
N ARG A 181 -5.70 -15.72 -10.18
CA ARG A 181 -5.20 -15.11 -11.43
C ARG A 181 -5.02 -13.60 -11.33
N GLN A 182 -5.96 -12.88 -10.73
CA GLN A 182 -5.85 -11.44 -10.48
C GLN A 182 -4.66 -11.11 -9.58
N MET A 183 -4.46 -11.90 -8.52
CA MET A 183 -3.32 -11.72 -7.63
C MET A 183 -2.00 -12.04 -8.32
N GLN A 184 -1.93 -13.05 -9.17
CA GLN A 184 -0.71 -13.31 -9.94
C GLN A 184 -0.29 -12.10 -10.79
N GLY A 185 -1.24 -11.47 -11.49
CA GLY A 185 -0.97 -10.25 -12.29
C GLY A 185 -0.64 -9.02 -11.43
N THR A 186 -1.15 -8.95 -10.21
CA THR A 186 -0.83 -7.86 -9.26
C THR A 186 0.66 -7.82 -8.93
N GLY A 187 1.32 -8.97 -8.80
CA GLY A 187 2.73 -9.04 -8.41
C GLY A 187 3.65 -8.30 -9.39
N GLU A 188 3.40 -8.44 -10.69
CA GLU A 188 4.15 -7.73 -11.73
C GLU A 188 3.94 -6.22 -11.66
N ILE A 189 2.68 -5.78 -11.47
CA ILE A 189 2.33 -4.36 -11.39
C ILE A 189 2.93 -3.71 -10.15
N VAL A 190 2.88 -4.39 -8.99
CA VAL A 190 3.49 -3.92 -7.75
C VAL A 190 5.02 -3.86 -7.87
N THR A 191 5.63 -4.85 -8.53
CA THR A 191 7.08 -4.83 -8.78
C THR A 191 7.48 -3.65 -9.66
N ALA A 192 6.74 -3.40 -10.74
CA ALA A 192 6.99 -2.27 -11.63
C ALA A 192 6.80 -0.92 -10.91
N LEU A 193 5.75 -0.81 -10.09
CA LEU A 193 5.48 0.37 -9.28
C LEU A 193 6.62 0.65 -8.29
N LEU A 194 7.02 -0.36 -7.52
CA LEU A 194 8.09 -0.23 -6.53
C LEU A 194 9.43 0.08 -7.19
N ALA A 195 9.74 -0.54 -8.34
CA ALA A 195 10.93 -0.20 -9.11
C ALA A 195 10.93 1.28 -9.49
N ALA A 196 9.83 1.77 -10.05
CA ALA A 196 9.73 3.16 -10.48
C ALA A 196 9.71 4.17 -9.31
N LEU A 197 9.36 3.75 -8.09
CA LEU A 197 9.45 4.56 -6.87
C LEU A 197 10.86 4.58 -6.25
N LEU A 198 11.65 3.51 -6.45
CA LEU A 198 12.98 3.35 -5.88
C LEU A 198 14.11 3.85 -6.79
N ASP A 199 13.90 3.87 -8.11
CA ASP A 199 14.78 4.49 -9.12
C ASP A 199 14.82 6.02 -9.00
#